data_AF-V5FIU4-F1
#
_entry.id   AF-V5FIU4-F1
#
_cell.length_a   1.000
_cell.length_b   1.000
_cell.length_c   1.000
_cell.angle_alpha   90.00
_cell.angle_beta   90.00
_cell.angle_gamma   90.00
#
_symmetry.space_group_name_H-M   'P 1'
#
loop_
_entity.id
_entity.type
_entity.pdbx_description
1 polymer ?
#
loop_
_entity_poly.entity_id
_entity_poly.type
_entity_poly.pdbx_seq_one_letter_code
_entity_poly.pdbx_strand_id
1 'polypeptide(L)'
;MLNQIRLGVAFLILAIAIAIVGCEAVPLHHYKETSSFEKYWLVLWPLNLDLRQTNALLACGAVIAFQALIYIIVAVLPSPHSRTRLLTFLSAAVALMGFITSVTGVIFAIHMPSSKYPNGFTNYETIHSWTCRWKSLKGVNITDNGQSLSAPASFSHDCMETRAGFILLGLLIGLEVIMGAGAAAGWFLERSVEKKRCEEAFELQKATVTVKGP
;
A
#
# COMPACT_ATOMS: atom_id res chain seq x y z
N MET A 1 19.51 -16.73 -4.22
CA MET A 1 19.53 -15.26 -4.30
C MET A 1 18.14 -14.67 -4.56
N LEU A 2 17.42 -15.09 -5.62
CA LEU A 2 16.08 -14.55 -5.94
C LEU A 2 15.07 -14.60 -4.76
N ASN A 3 15.04 -15.70 -4.01
CA ASN A 3 14.14 -15.83 -2.85
C ASN A 3 14.45 -14.82 -1.73
N GLN A 4 15.74 -14.51 -1.50
CA GLN A 4 16.16 -13.55 -0.47
C GLN A 4 15.76 -12.12 -0.85
N ILE A 5 15.90 -11.77 -2.14
CA ILE A 5 15.46 -10.47 -2.67
C ILE A 5 13.94 -10.34 -2.54
N ARG A 6 13.17 -11.35 -2.94
CA ARG A 6 11.70 -11.35 -2.80
C ARG A 6 11.28 -11.24 -1.34
N LEU A 7 11.96 -11.93 -0.44
CA LEU A 7 11.69 -11.84 1.00
C LEU A 7 11.97 -10.43 1.53
N GLY A 8 13.10 -9.83 1.17
CA GLY A 8 13.43 -8.45 1.55
C GLY A 8 12.42 -7.43 1.03
N VAL A 9 11.99 -7.56 -0.22
CA VAL A 9 10.94 -6.72 -0.80
C VAL A 9 9.61 -6.91 -0.07
N ALA A 10 9.22 -8.15 0.26
CA ALA A 10 8.00 -8.41 1.02
C ALA A 10 8.02 -7.80 2.43
N PHE A 11 9.16 -7.83 3.12
CA PHE A 11 9.31 -7.14 4.41
C PHE A 11 9.17 -5.62 4.28
N LEU A 12 9.75 -5.03 3.23
CA LEU A 12 9.58 -3.60 2.95
C LEU A 12 8.11 -3.26 2.66
N ILE A 13 7.42 -4.04 1.82
CA ILE A 13 6.00 -3.86 1.53
C ILE A 13 5.18 -3.92 2.83
N LEU A 14 5.45 -4.91 3.69
CA LEU A 14 4.76 -5.05 4.97
C LEU A 14 5.00 -3.84 5.89
N ALA A 15 6.25 -3.39 6.01
CA ALA A 15 6.59 -2.23 6.85
C ALA A 15 5.89 -0.95 6.37
N ILE A 16 5.88 -0.72 5.05
CA ILE A 16 5.24 0.44 4.44
C ILE A 16 3.71 0.35 4.57
N ALA A 17 3.13 -0.83 4.38
CA ALA A 17 1.69 -1.04 4.55
C ALA A 17 1.23 -0.74 5.98
N ILE A 18 2.00 -1.18 6.99
CA ILE A 18 1.73 -0.85 8.40
C ILE A 18 1.88 0.66 8.66
N ALA A 19 2.90 1.30 8.07
CA ALA A 19 3.08 2.74 8.19
C ALA A 19 1.90 3.52 7.58
N ILE A 20 1.38 3.11 6.41
CA ILE A 20 0.17 3.69 5.81
C ILE A 20 -1.03 3.56 6.76
N VAL A 21 -1.24 2.36 7.33
CA VAL A 21 -2.32 2.12 8.29
C VAL A 21 -2.17 3.04 9.51
N GLY A 22 -0.94 3.21 10.03
CA GLY A 22 -0.66 4.12 11.15
C GLY A 22 -0.96 5.59 10.82
N CYS A 23 -0.48 6.07 9.68
CA CYS A 23 -0.67 7.44 9.20
C CYS A 23 -2.14 7.82 9.01
N GLU A 24 -3.01 6.86 8.66
CA GLU A 24 -4.45 7.09 8.51
C GLU A 24 -5.26 6.79 9.78
N ALA A 25 -4.80 5.86 10.62
CA ALA A 25 -5.50 5.47 11.84
C ALA A 25 -5.47 6.57 12.90
N VAL A 26 -4.33 7.26 13.08
CA VAL A 26 -4.17 8.35 14.05
C VAL A 26 -5.17 9.51 13.79
N PRO A 27 -5.23 10.11 12.58
CA PRO A 27 -6.16 11.20 12.33
C PRO A 27 -7.62 10.72 12.32
N LEU A 28 -7.90 9.48 11.93
CA LEU A 28 -9.24 8.89 12.02
C LEU A 28 -9.71 8.72 13.48
N HIS A 29 -8.79 8.33 14.37
CA HIS A 29 -9.07 8.21 15.80
C HIS A 29 -9.32 9.58 16.42
N HIS A 30 -8.45 10.55 16.12
CA HIS A 30 -8.61 11.94 16.56
C HIS A 30 -9.95 12.53 16.08
N TYR A 31 -10.35 12.28 14.83
CA TYR A 31 -11.67 12.67 14.32
C TYR A 31 -12.81 12.06 15.14
N LYS A 32 -12.79 10.74 15.42
CA LYS A 32 -13.85 10.07 16.19
C LYS A 32 -13.97 10.58 17.62
N GLU A 33 -12.85 10.88 18.27
CA GLU A 33 -12.86 11.46 19.61
C GLU A 33 -13.41 12.89 19.58
N THR A 34 -13.00 13.68 18.60
CA THR A 34 -13.36 15.10 18.54
C THR A 34 -14.72 15.40 17.92
N SER A 35 -15.27 14.50 17.10
CA SER A 35 -16.61 14.66 16.50
C SER A 35 -17.72 14.64 17.55
N SER A 36 -17.48 14.02 18.71
CA SER A 36 -18.46 13.97 19.80
C SER A 36 -18.71 15.35 20.44
N PHE A 37 -17.77 16.29 20.29
CA PHE A 37 -17.90 17.65 20.82
C PHE A 37 -18.83 18.54 19.99
N GLU A 38 -19.30 18.06 18.84
CA GLU A 38 -20.35 18.73 18.05
C GLU A 38 -21.62 18.97 18.89
N LYS A 39 -21.92 18.07 19.85
CA LYS A 39 -23.04 18.21 20.80
C LYS A 39 -22.94 19.45 21.69
N TYR A 40 -21.74 20.01 21.87
CA TYR A 40 -21.48 21.21 22.66
C TYR A 40 -21.29 22.46 21.80
N TRP A 41 -21.73 22.43 20.54
CA TRP A 41 -21.64 23.55 19.59
C TRP A 41 -20.20 23.99 19.25
N LEU A 42 -19.20 23.12 19.51
CA LEU A 42 -17.83 23.30 19.03
C LEU A 42 -17.68 22.55 17.69
N VAL A 43 -18.11 23.20 16.61
CA VAL A 43 -18.01 22.66 15.25
C VAL A 43 -16.56 22.76 14.76
N LEU A 44 -15.72 21.80 15.17
CA LEU A 44 -14.32 21.72 14.79
C LEU A 44 -14.12 21.11 13.38
N TRP A 45 -15.09 20.31 12.94
CA TRP A 45 -15.09 19.60 11.66
C TRP A 45 -16.25 20.07 10.78
N PRO A 46 -16.09 20.05 9.44
CA PRO A 46 -17.16 20.44 8.53
C PRO A 46 -18.32 19.41 8.54
N LEU A 47 -19.55 19.87 8.32
CA LEU A 47 -20.75 19.01 8.27
C LEU A 47 -20.72 17.95 7.15
N ASN A 48 -19.99 18.22 6.06
CA ASN A 48 -19.84 17.33 4.91
C ASN A 48 -18.42 16.74 4.84
N LEU A 49 -18.00 16.04 5.91
CA LEU A 49 -16.70 15.38 5.94
C LEU A 49 -16.77 14.02 5.24
N ASP A 50 -15.99 13.86 4.18
CA ASP A 50 -15.87 12.59 3.46
C ASP A 50 -14.75 11.71 4.05
N LEU A 51 -15.16 10.61 4.69
CA LEU A 51 -14.26 9.60 5.27
C LEU A 51 -13.85 8.50 4.28
N ARG A 52 -14.43 8.50 3.07
CA ARG A 52 -14.25 7.42 2.10
C ARG A 52 -12.80 7.30 1.61
N GLN A 53 -12.05 8.39 1.52
CA GLN A 53 -10.62 8.37 1.18
C GLN A 53 -9.79 7.67 2.27
N THR A 54 -9.91 8.12 3.53
CA THR A 54 -9.17 7.55 4.68
C THR A 54 -9.54 6.08 4.89
N ASN A 55 -10.83 5.73 4.81
CA ASN A 55 -11.27 4.34 4.91
C ASN A 55 -10.72 3.47 3.76
N ALA A 56 -10.64 4.01 2.54
CA ALA A 56 -10.06 3.29 1.41
C ALA A 56 -8.56 3.04 1.61
N LEU A 57 -7.78 4.04 2.03
CA LEU A 57 -6.35 3.87 2.31
C LEU A 57 -6.12 2.89 3.47
N LEU A 58 -6.90 2.98 4.54
CA LEU A 58 -6.83 2.07 5.68
C LEU A 58 -7.12 0.63 5.27
N ALA A 59 -8.19 0.41 4.49
CA ALA A 59 -8.55 -0.91 3.99
C ALA A 59 -7.48 -1.47 3.03
N CYS A 60 -6.98 -0.64 2.11
CA CYS A 60 -5.93 -1.04 1.17
C CYS A 60 -4.63 -1.41 1.90
N GLY A 61 -4.17 -0.57 2.83
CA GLY A 61 -3.00 -0.84 3.65
C GLY A 61 -3.14 -2.12 4.46
N ALA A 62 -4.30 -2.37 5.08
CA ALA A 62 -4.56 -3.58 5.84
C ALA A 62 -4.53 -4.86 4.96
N VAL A 63 -5.17 -4.82 3.79
CA VAL A 63 -5.17 -5.96 2.85
C VAL A 63 -3.75 -6.27 2.38
N ILE A 64 -2.99 -5.24 2.03
CA ILE A 64 -1.59 -5.36 1.55
C ILE A 64 -0.64 -5.83 2.66
N ALA A 65 -0.86 -5.39 3.90
CA ALA A 65 -0.11 -5.92 5.04
C ALA A 65 -0.41 -7.40 5.26
N PHE A 66 -1.69 -7.81 5.18
CA PHE A 66 -2.12 -9.18 5.39
C PHE A 66 -1.56 -10.15 4.34
N GLN A 67 -1.66 -9.79 3.05
CA GLN A 67 -1.08 -10.61 1.97
C GLN A 67 0.45 -10.72 2.04
N ALA A 68 1.15 -9.62 2.37
CA ALA A 68 2.60 -9.64 2.54
C ALA A 68 3.02 -10.52 3.74
N LEU A 69 2.25 -10.48 4.83
CA LEU A 69 2.47 -11.32 6.01
C LEU A 69 2.30 -12.81 5.68
N ILE A 70 1.25 -13.19 4.94
CA ILE A 70 1.06 -14.56 4.48
C ILE A 70 2.25 -15.02 3.63
N TYR A 71 2.70 -14.19 2.69
CA TYR A 71 3.87 -14.50 1.86
C TYR A 71 5.12 -14.75 2.70
N ILE A 72 5.40 -13.88 3.67
CA ILE A 72 6.57 -14.00 4.56
C ILE A 72 6.50 -15.29 5.37
N ILE A 73 5.34 -15.62 5.96
CA ILE A 73 5.17 -16.87 6.72
C ILE A 73 5.47 -18.09 5.83
N VAL A 74 4.87 -18.12 4.64
CA VAL A 74 5.07 -19.25 3.71
C VAL A 74 6.51 -19.35 3.21
N ALA A 75 7.20 -18.22 3.06
CA ALA A 75 8.59 -18.16 2.60
C ALA A 75 9.61 -18.53 3.68
N VAL A 76 9.31 -18.29 4.96
CA VAL A 76 10.21 -18.58 6.10
C VAL A 76 10.06 -20.01 6.61
N LEU A 77 8.90 -20.66 6.42
CA LEU A 77 8.66 -22.02 6.87
C LEU A 77 9.65 -23.02 6.23
N PRO A 78 10.52 -23.69 7.02
CA PRO A 78 11.46 -24.67 6.49
C PRO A 78 10.70 -25.89 6.00
N SER A 79 10.74 -26.15 4.69
CA SER A 79 10.12 -27.32 4.07
C SER A 79 11.19 -28.22 3.45
N PRO A 80 11.13 -29.55 3.68
CA PRO A 80 12.06 -30.50 3.08
C PRO A 80 11.81 -30.72 1.57
N HIS A 81 10.74 -30.19 1.00
CA HIS A 81 10.39 -30.38 -0.42
C HIS A 81 10.56 -29.12 -1.26
N SER A 82 10.90 -29.29 -2.55
CA SER A 82 11.07 -28.22 -3.54
C SER A 82 9.76 -27.45 -3.77
N ARG A 83 9.54 -26.37 -3.02
CA ARG A 83 8.33 -25.53 -3.07
C ARG A 83 8.46 -24.28 -3.96
N THR A 84 9.49 -24.23 -4.81
CA THR A 84 9.83 -23.05 -5.64
C THR A 84 8.66 -22.59 -6.51
N ARG A 85 7.97 -23.53 -7.17
CA ARG A 85 6.82 -23.25 -8.04
C ARG A 85 5.65 -22.60 -7.28
N LEU A 86 5.38 -23.07 -6.06
CA LEU A 86 4.33 -22.50 -5.22
C LEU A 86 4.72 -21.11 -4.72
N LEU A 87 5.96 -20.91 -4.29
CA LEU A 87 6.45 -19.60 -3.85
C LEU A 87 6.45 -18.57 -4.99
N THR A 88 6.77 -19.00 -6.21
CA THR A 88 6.68 -18.17 -7.42
C THR A 88 5.24 -17.81 -7.73
N PHE A 89 4.31 -18.77 -7.70
CA PHE A 89 2.88 -18.50 -7.89
C PHE A 89 2.31 -17.57 -6.81
N LEU A 90 2.65 -17.81 -5.55
CA LEU A 90 2.19 -16.99 -4.43
C LEU A 90 2.75 -15.57 -4.53
N SER A 91 4.03 -15.41 -4.88
CA SER A 91 4.60 -14.07 -5.12
C SER A 91 3.92 -13.33 -6.26
N ALA A 92 3.52 -14.03 -7.34
CA ALA A 92 2.80 -13.42 -8.46
C ALA A 92 1.37 -13.01 -8.05
N ALA A 93 0.66 -13.86 -7.31
CA ALA A 93 -0.69 -13.58 -6.84
C ALA A 93 -0.72 -12.38 -5.87
N VAL A 94 0.23 -12.34 -4.93
CA VAL A 94 0.43 -11.22 -4.00
C VAL A 94 0.74 -9.95 -4.78
N ALA A 95 1.71 -9.97 -5.70
CA ALA A 95 2.04 -8.79 -6.51
C ALA A 95 0.85 -8.25 -7.32
N LEU A 96 0.06 -9.14 -7.93
CA LEU A 96 -1.12 -8.75 -8.71
C LEU A 96 -2.21 -8.14 -7.82
N MET A 97 -2.55 -8.80 -6.71
CA MET A 97 -3.59 -8.34 -5.78
C MET A 97 -3.17 -7.04 -5.09
N GLY A 98 -1.93 -6.95 -4.65
CA GLY A 98 -1.35 -5.74 -4.06
C GLY A 98 -1.33 -4.57 -5.03
N PHE A 99 -0.97 -4.81 -6.30
CA PHE A 99 -1.04 -3.79 -7.36
C PHE A 99 -2.47 -3.29 -7.58
N ILE A 100 -3.46 -4.17 -7.75
CA ILE A 100 -4.87 -3.80 -7.94
C ILE A 100 -5.38 -2.99 -6.74
N THR A 101 -5.04 -3.44 -5.53
CA THR A 101 -5.46 -2.79 -4.28
C THR A 101 -4.84 -1.40 -4.17
N SER A 102 -3.55 -1.26 -4.46
CA SER A 102 -2.85 0.02 -4.40
C SER A 102 -3.34 1.02 -5.46
N VAL A 103 -3.58 0.55 -6.69
CA VAL A 103 -4.19 1.37 -7.76
C VAL A 103 -5.58 1.84 -7.34
N THR A 104 -6.38 0.97 -6.74
CA THR A 104 -7.71 1.34 -6.23
C THR A 104 -7.59 2.44 -5.16
N GLY A 105 -6.69 2.30 -4.19
CA GLY A 105 -6.42 3.31 -3.18
C GLY A 105 -6.01 4.67 -3.77
N VAL A 106 -5.15 4.67 -4.79
CA VAL A 106 -4.73 5.88 -5.50
C VAL A 106 -5.89 6.53 -6.26
N ILE A 107 -6.74 5.73 -6.92
CA ILE A 107 -7.93 6.25 -7.60
C ILE A 107 -8.83 6.97 -6.60
N PHE A 108 -9.13 6.37 -5.45
CA PHE A 108 -9.94 7.02 -4.41
C PHE A 108 -9.30 8.30 -3.87
N ALA A 109 -7.98 8.34 -3.76
CA ALA A 109 -7.25 9.52 -3.29
C ALA A 109 -7.14 10.65 -4.33
N ILE A 110 -7.15 10.35 -5.64
CA ILE A 110 -7.13 11.36 -6.70
C ILE A 110 -8.54 11.87 -7.02
N HIS A 111 -9.53 10.98 -7.12
CA HIS A 111 -10.90 11.33 -7.53
C HIS A 111 -11.68 12.12 -6.47
N MET A 112 -11.17 12.21 -5.24
CA MET A 112 -11.65 13.17 -4.25
C MET A 112 -10.68 14.35 -4.21
N PRO A 113 -10.96 15.44 -4.95
CA PRO A 113 -10.09 16.60 -4.95
C PRO A 113 -10.00 17.15 -3.53
N SER A 114 -8.81 17.10 -2.96
CA SER A 114 -8.47 17.80 -1.73
C SER A 114 -8.61 19.31 -1.98
N SER A 115 -9.32 20.03 -1.12
CA SER A 115 -9.29 21.49 -1.12
C SER A 115 -7.85 21.95 -0.82
N LYS A 116 -7.18 22.51 -1.83
CA LYS A 116 -5.92 23.25 -1.65
C LYS A 116 -6.27 24.72 -1.64
N TYR A 117 -5.78 25.42 -0.62
CA TYR A 117 -5.75 26.88 -0.61
C TYR A 117 -5.10 27.39 -1.92
N PRO A 118 -5.68 28.37 -2.64
CA PRO A 118 -6.69 29.35 -2.21
C PRO A 118 -8.15 29.01 -2.55
N ASN A 119 -8.42 27.84 -3.14
CA ASN A 119 -9.77 27.54 -3.63
C ASN A 119 -10.67 27.23 -2.41
N GLY A 120 -11.78 27.96 -2.30
CA GLY A 120 -12.68 27.99 -1.12
C GLY A 120 -13.31 26.65 -0.73
N PHE A 121 -14.25 26.70 0.23
CA PHE A 121 -14.93 25.51 0.76
C PHE A 121 -15.65 24.75 -0.36
N THR A 122 -15.16 23.55 -0.68
CA THR A 122 -15.83 22.62 -1.60
C THR A 122 -16.98 21.93 -0.88
N ASN A 123 -17.99 21.44 -1.62
CA ASN A 123 -19.14 20.73 -1.02
C ASN A 123 -18.74 19.46 -0.25
N TYR A 124 -17.52 18.96 -0.49
CA TYR A 124 -16.95 17.77 0.11
C TYR A 124 -15.54 18.12 0.60
N GLU A 125 -15.26 17.92 1.88
CA GLU A 125 -13.94 18.12 2.48
C GLU A 125 -13.46 16.79 3.07
N THR A 126 -12.20 16.42 2.87
CA THR A 126 -11.61 15.22 3.48
C THR A 126 -10.78 15.59 4.71
N ILE A 127 -10.47 14.60 5.56
CA ILE A 127 -9.59 14.82 6.72
C ILE A 127 -8.26 15.44 6.29
N HIS A 128 -7.71 14.98 5.16
CA HIS A 128 -6.47 15.51 4.60
C HIS A 128 -6.57 16.99 4.21
N SER A 129 -7.59 17.34 3.41
CA SER A 129 -7.74 18.71 2.92
C SER A 129 -8.02 19.69 4.04
N TRP A 130 -8.88 19.31 4.99
CA TRP A 130 -9.24 20.12 6.14
C TRP A 130 -8.02 20.40 7.02
N THR A 131 -7.33 19.35 7.49
CA THR A 131 -6.17 19.49 8.39
C THR A 131 -5.02 20.25 7.73
N CYS A 132 -4.75 20.01 6.44
CA CYS A 132 -3.72 20.73 5.70
C CYS A 132 -4.08 22.19 5.42
N ARG A 133 -5.37 22.51 5.24
CA ARG A 133 -5.83 23.89 5.12
C ARG A 133 -5.59 24.66 6.42
N TRP A 134 -5.94 24.10 7.57
CA TRP A 134 -5.64 24.70 8.88
C TRP A 134 -4.13 24.90 9.12
N LYS A 135 -3.29 23.97 8.67
CA LYS A 135 -1.84 24.14 8.67
C LYS A 135 -1.39 25.35 7.85
N SER A 136 -1.99 25.57 6.68
CA SER A 136 -1.70 26.73 5.82
C SER A 136 -2.16 28.06 6.45
N LEU A 137 -3.26 28.04 7.20
CA LEU A 137 -3.80 29.22 7.88
C LEU A 137 -2.96 29.62 9.11
N LYS A 138 -2.24 28.69 9.74
CA LYS A 138 -1.32 28.98 10.87
C LYS A 138 -0.23 30.01 10.53
N GLY A 139 0.13 30.16 9.26
CA GLY A 139 1.10 31.15 8.78
C GLY A 139 0.48 32.48 8.35
N VAL A 140 -0.85 32.57 8.29
CA VAL A 140 -1.58 33.78 7.90
C VAL A 140 -2.20 34.37 9.16
N ASN A 141 -1.86 35.63 9.47
CA ASN A 141 -2.40 36.33 10.63
C ASN A 141 -3.86 36.73 10.36
N ILE A 142 -4.76 35.76 10.34
CA ILE A 142 -6.19 36.01 10.19
C ILE A 142 -6.71 36.45 11.55
N THR A 143 -6.92 37.76 11.67
CA THR A 143 -7.58 38.37 12.80
C THR A 143 -9.09 38.33 12.56
N ASP A 144 -9.81 37.54 13.33
CA ASP A 144 -11.26 37.66 13.46
C ASP A 144 -11.51 38.43 14.77
N ASN A 145 -12.20 39.57 14.69
CA ASN A 145 -12.42 40.48 15.83
C ASN A 145 -11.16 40.88 16.63
N GLY A 146 -9.99 40.95 15.99
CA GLY A 146 -8.72 41.29 16.66
C GLY A 146 -8.06 40.14 17.41
N GLN A 147 -8.64 38.93 17.39
CA GLN A 147 -7.99 37.71 17.87
C GLN A 147 -7.40 36.93 16.70
N SER A 148 -6.13 36.58 16.82
CA SER A 148 -5.46 35.67 15.88
C SER A 148 -6.10 34.29 15.97
N LEU A 149 -6.78 33.85 14.91
CA LEU A 149 -7.31 32.50 14.80
C LEU A 149 -6.14 31.51 14.75
N SER A 150 -5.87 30.85 15.88
CA SER A 150 -4.81 29.85 15.99
C SER A 150 -5.37 28.47 15.70
N ALA A 151 -4.88 27.82 14.64
CA ALA A 151 -5.23 26.44 14.33
C ALA A 151 -4.83 25.51 15.49
N PRO A 152 -5.65 24.49 15.83
CA PRO A 152 -5.28 23.47 16.80
C PRO A 152 -3.93 22.83 16.43
N ALA A 153 -3.03 22.70 17.41
CA ALA A 153 -1.67 22.22 17.15
C ALA A 153 -1.61 20.81 16.54
N SER A 154 -2.59 19.95 16.84
CA SER A 154 -2.70 18.58 16.32
C SER A 154 -2.95 18.51 14.81
N PHE A 155 -3.63 19.49 14.21
CA PHE A 155 -3.98 19.45 12.78
C PHE A 155 -2.76 19.55 11.84
N SER A 156 -1.68 20.20 12.29
CA SER A 156 -0.44 20.22 11.53
C SER A 156 0.24 18.85 11.46
N HIS A 157 0.10 18.06 12.53
CA HIS A 157 0.63 16.70 12.61
C HIS A 157 -0.21 15.77 11.75
N ASP A 158 -1.54 15.81 11.90
CA ASP A 158 -2.49 15.00 11.11
C ASP A 158 -2.33 15.22 9.59
N CYS A 159 -2.15 16.48 9.16
CA CYS A 159 -1.87 16.79 7.76
C CYS A 159 -0.59 16.12 7.23
N MET A 160 0.46 16.09 8.06
CA MET A 160 1.73 15.49 7.68
C MET A 160 1.63 13.96 7.60
N GLU A 161 0.94 13.34 8.55
CA GLU A 161 0.69 11.90 8.58
C GLU A 161 -0.07 11.44 7.33
N THR A 162 -1.23 12.03 7.04
CA THR A 162 -2.02 11.65 5.84
C THR A 162 -1.27 11.95 4.53
N ARG A 163 -0.43 13.00 4.49
CA ARG A 163 0.45 13.24 3.34
C ARG A 163 1.49 12.13 3.17
N ALA A 164 2.09 11.68 4.27
CA ALA A 164 3.05 10.59 4.26
C ALA A 164 2.37 9.29 3.80
N GLY A 165 1.16 8.99 4.29
CA GLY A 165 0.35 7.85 3.84
C GLY A 165 0.14 7.81 2.32
N PHE A 166 -0.20 8.94 1.71
CA PHE A 166 -0.34 9.03 0.25
C PHE A 166 0.97 8.79 -0.52
N ILE A 167 2.09 9.34 -0.03
CA ILE A 167 3.41 9.14 -0.64
C ILE A 167 3.83 7.67 -0.53
N LEU A 168 3.63 7.07 0.64
CA LEU A 168 3.92 5.66 0.91
C LEU A 168 3.08 4.73 0.02
N LEU A 169 1.82 5.06 -0.24
CA LEU A 169 0.98 4.31 -1.17
C LEU A 169 1.55 4.31 -2.60
N GLY A 170 2.02 5.47 -3.08
CA GLY A 170 2.70 5.57 -4.37
C GLY A 170 3.98 4.73 -4.43
N LEU A 171 4.78 4.74 -3.37
CA LEU A 171 5.99 3.92 -3.26
C LEU A 171 5.65 2.42 -3.25
N LEU A 172 4.53 2.05 -2.65
CA LEU A 172 4.04 0.68 -2.59
C LEU A 172 3.69 0.14 -3.98
N ILE A 173 3.12 0.96 -4.87
CA ILE A 173 2.91 0.57 -6.29
C ILE A 173 4.25 0.15 -6.93
N GLY A 174 5.31 0.92 -6.72
CA GLY A 174 6.64 0.60 -7.24
C GLY A 174 7.19 -0.73 -6.71
N LEU A 175 7.02 -0.99 -5.41
CA LEU A 175 7.45 -2.25 -4.81
C LEU A 175 6.67 -3.46 -5.32
N GLU A 176 5.36 -3.34 -5.53
CA GLU A 176 4.53 -4.40 -6.10
C GLU A 176 4.95 -4.75 -7.54
N VAL A 177 5.33 -3.74 -8.34
CA VAL A 177 5.89 -3.96 -9.68
C VAL A 177 7.23 -4.70 -9.61
N ILE A 178 8.11 -4.33 -8.68
CA ILE A 178 9.39 -5.02 -8.48
C ILE A 178 9.15 -6.48 -8.06
N MET A 179 8.22 -6.72 -7.13
CA MET A 179 7.86 -8.06 -6.67
C MET A 179 7.27 -8.91 -7.82
N GLY A 180 6.38 -8.32 -8.63
CA GLY A 180 5.80 -8.95 -9.81
C GLY A 180 6.82 -9.27 -10.90
N ALA A 181 7.74 -8.36 -11.19
CA ALA A 181 8.85 -8.61 -12.12
C ALA A 181 9.75 -9.75 -11.62
N GLY A 182 10.04 -9.77 -10.31
CA GLY A 182 10.75 -10.86 -9.67
C GLY A 182 10.03 -12.20 -9.82
N ALA A 183 8.70 -12.22 -9.67
CA ALA A 183 7.87 -13.42 -9.86
C ALA A 183 7.92 -13.92 -11.31
N ALA A 184 7.73 -13.03 -12.29
CA ALA A 184 7.80 -13.35 -13.72
C ALA A 184 9.17 -13.93 -14.10
N ALA A 185 10.27 -13.30 -13.66
CA ALA A 185 11.62 -13.80 -13.90
C ALA A 185 11.82 -15.22 -13.35
N GLY A 186 11.32 -15.51 -12.14
CA GLY A 186 11.40 -16.86 -11.58
C GLY A 186 10.60 -17.88 -12.38
N TRP A 187 9.41 -17.51 -12.87
CA TRP A 187 8.60 -18.39 -13.71
C TRP A 187 9.27 -18.68 -15.06
N PHE A 188 9.88 -17.69 -15.71
CA PHE A 188 10.64 -17.89 -16.94
C PHE A 188 11.86 -18.79 -16.74
N LEU A 189 12.57 -18.64 -15.61
CA LEU A 189 13.70 -19.50 -15.27
C LEU A 189 13.26 -20.94 -15.01
N GLU A 190 12.19 -21.16 -14.25
CA GLU A 190 11.62 -22.50 -14.01
C GLU A 190 11.25 -23.18 -15.33
N ARG A 191 10.53 -22.47 -16.21
CA ARG A 191 10.11 -23.00 -17.52
C ARG A 191 11.30 -23.32 -18.43
N SER A 192 12.35 -22.51 -18.38
CA SER A 192 13.57 -22.73 -19.17
C SER A 192 14.33 -23.97 -18.69
N VAL A 193 14.37 -24.21 -17.37
CA VAL A 193 15.00 -25.41 -16.78
C VAL A 193 14.18 -26.66 -17.07
N GLU A 194 12.85 -26.60 -16.98
CA GLU A 194 11.97 -27.71 -17.36
C GLU A 194 12.16 -28.11 -18.82
N LYS A 195 12.27 -27.12 -19.73
CA LYS A 195 12.51 -27.37 -21.15
C LYS A 195 13.83 -28.11 -21.39
N LYS A 196 14.93 -27.65 -20.77
CA LYS A 196 16.25 -28.30 -20.89
C LYS A 196 16.25 -29.73 -20.36
N ARG A 197 15.61 -29.98 -19.21
CA ARG A 197 15.48 -31.34 -18.67
C ARG A 197 14.70 -32.28 -19.59
N CYS A 198 13.67 -31.78 -20.27
CA CYS A 198 12.91 -32.55 -21.24
C CYS A 198 13.73 -32.88 -22.48
N GLU A 199 14.51 -31.92 -22.99
CA GLU A 199 15.45 -32.11 -24.10
C GLU A 199 16.52 -33.16 -23.74
N GLU A 200 17.16 -33.05 -22.56
CA GLU A 200 18.15 -34.02 -22.08
C GLU A 200 17.57 -35.43 -21.90
N ALA A 201 16.35 -35.56 -21.37
CA ALA A 201 15.68 -36.85 -21.20
C ALA A 201 15.38 -37.53 -22.55
N PHE A 202 15.01 -36.76 -23.56
CA PHE A 202 14.79 -37.26 -24.92
C PHE A 202 16.09 -37.75 -25.58
N GLU A 203 17.19 -37.01 -25.44
CA GLU A 203 18.50 -37.43 -25.94
C GLU A 203 19.00 -38.72 -25.28
N LEU A 204 18.81 -38.87 -23.96
CA LEU A 204 19.14 -40.10 -23.24
C LEU A 204 18.28 -41.29 -23.68
N GLN A 205 16.98 -41.06 -23.92
CA GLN A 205 16.09 -42.11 -24.44
C GLN A 205 16.54 -42.57 -25.83
N LYS A 206 16.90 -41.64 -26.71
CA LYS A 206 17.41 -41.95 -28.05
C LYS A 206 18.71 -42.75 -27.99
N ALA A 207 19.67 -42.36 -27.15
CA ALA A 207 20.92 -43.07 -26.95
C ALA A 207 20.70 -44.51 -26.42
N THR A 208 19.76 -44.67 -25.48
CA THR A 208 19.42 -45.99 -24.92
C THR A 208 18.81 -46.92 -25.97
N VAL A 209 17.95 -46.41 -26.86
CA VAL A 209 17.37 -47.19 -27.96
C VAL A 209 18.44 -47.60 -28.97
N THR A 210 19.40 -46.72 -29.29
CA THR A 210 20.49 -47.07 -30.22
C THR A 210 21.45 -48.12 -29.66
N VAL A 211 21.67 -48.14 -28.34
CA VAL A 211 22.53 -49.15 -27.69
C VAL A 211 21.85 -50.52 -27.60
N LYS A 212 20.50 -50.57 -27.62
CA LYS A 212 19.71 -51.79 -27.51
C LYS A 212 19.23 -52.35 -28.86
N GLY A 213 19.66 -51.75 -29.97
CA GLY A 213 19.46 -52.26 -31.34
C GLY A 213 20.27 -53.55 -31.58
N PRO A 214 19.83 -54.39 -32.54
CA PRO A 214 19.96 -55.86 -32.56
C PRO A 214 21.38 -56.41 -32.44
#